data_AF-A0A812HRU8-F1
#
_entry.id   AF-A0A812HRU8-F1
#
_cell.length_a   1.000
_cell.length_b   1.000
_cell.length_c   1.000
_cell.angle_alpha   90.00
_cell.angle_beta   90.00
_cell.angle_gamma   90.00
#
_symmetry.space_group_name_H-M   'P 1'
#
loop_
_entity.id
_entity.type
_entity.pdbx_description
1 polymer ?
#
loop_
_entity_poly.entity_id
_entity_poly.type
_entity_poly.pdbx_seq_one_letter_code
_entity_poly.pdbx_strand_id
1 'polypeptide(L)'
;MLLAALCGTLAGEYNYQVNMLPYLDVAMLQTYLDVDPVNARGEHLMDAGRIVFTKASHLDIKHSMGFMDTDVWCVAPVTTLDLDGNSTVPAVVDFWAIGKNCCAGSAGGDFRCGSWSDRFAHGGLRLLDEAERPFYRLAVQQAEAAFKLQVLHPIFLHWMPEPVEEVEAYKKGGHRFFQIAVMSYFLFQFTLVFAAVFFVNKVAQW
;
A
#
# COMPACT_ATOMS: atom_id res chain seq x y z
N MET A 1 -11.55 -6.45 35.71
CA MET A 1 -11.79 -5.22 34.92
C MET A 1 -10.51 -4.61 34.37
N LEU A 2 -9.47 -4.36 35.17
CA LEU A 2 -8.20 -3.77 34.70
C LEU A 2 -7.51 -4.59 33.59
N LEU A 3 -7.40 -5.91 33.74
CA LEU A 3 -6.82 -6.78 32.71
C LEU A 3 -7.60 -6.74 31.38
N ALA A 4 -8.93 -6.76 31.45
CA ALA A 4 -9.77 -6.66 30.25
C ALA A 4 -9.64 -5.31 29.54
N ALA A 5 -9.52 -4.22 30.31
CA ALA A 5 -9.26 -2.88 29.77
C ALA A 5 -7.87 -2.80 29.10
N LEU A 6 -6.85 -3.40 29.71
CA LEU A 6 -5.50 -3.44 29.14
C LEU A 6 -5.44 -4.29 27.85
N CYS A 7 -6.06 -5.47 27.85
CA CYS A 7 -6.15 -6.29 26.64
C CYS A 7 -6.95 -5.59 25.53
N GLY A 8 -8.05 -4.92 25.87
CA GLY A 8 -8.86 -4.18 24.91
C GLY A 8 -8.12 -2.99 24.28
N THR A 9 -7.35 -2.24 25.08
CA THR A 9 -6.53 -1.12 24.57
C THR A 9 -5.41 -1.62 23.66
N LEU A 10 -4.67 -2.68 24.03
CA LEU A 10 -3.63 -3.25 23.19
C LEU A 10 -4.18 -3.83 21.87
N ALA A 11 -5.30 -4.55 21.93
CA ALA A 11 -5.95 -5.08 20.74
C ALA A 11 -6.51 -3.96 19.84
N GLY A 12 -7.04 -2.89 20.46
CA GLY A 12 -7.49 -1.69 19.75
C GLY A 12 -6.34 -0.97 19.05
N GLU A 13 -5.22 -0.73 19.74
CA GLU A 13 -4.01 -0.13 19.18
C GLU A 13 -3.46 -0.97 18.03
N TYR A 14 -3.38 -2.29 18.20
CA TYR A 14 -2.95 -3.19 17.13
C TYR A 14 -3.86 -3.09 15.90
N ASN A 15 -5.19 -3.10 16.09
CA ASN A 15 -6.13 -2.94 14.99
C ASN A 15 -6.02 -1.57 14.32
N TYR A 16 -5.77 -0.54 15.11
CA TYR A 16 -5.58 0.82 14.61
C TYR A 16 -4.35 0.89 13.70
N GLN A 17 -3.19 0.45 14.19
CA GLN A 17 -1.93 0.49 13.45
C GLN A 17 -1.96 -0.37 12.17
N VAL A 18 -2.52 -1.58 12.24
CA VAL A 18 -2.47 -2.53 11.12
C VAL A 18 -3.56 -2.29 10.07
N ASN A 19 -4.77 -1.90 10.48
CA ASN A 19 -5.91 -1.80 9.56
C ASN A 19 -6.41 -0.37 9.38
N MET A 20 -6.62 0.38 10.46
CA MET A 20 -7.32 1.66 10.37
C MET A 20 -6.40 2.81 9.95
N LEU A 21 -5.15 2.83 10.40
CA LEU A 21 -4.19 3.89 10.09
C LEU A 21 -3.89 3.94 8.58
N PRO A 22 -3.55 2.83 7.90
CA PRO A 22 -3.36 2.84 6.44
C PRO A 22 -4.62 3.28 5.68
N TYR A 23 -5.80 2.86 6.16
CA TYR A 23 -7.08 3.31 5.60
C TYR A 23 -7.28 4.82 5.74
N LEU A 24 -7.07 5.37 6.93
CA LEU A 24 -7.29 6.79 7.23
C LEU A 24 -6.33 7.67 6.45
N ASP A 25 -5.05 7.30 6.39
CA ASP A 25 -4.02 8.07 5.69
C ASP A 25 -4.34 8.17 4.19
N VAL A 26 -4.81 7.09 3.57
CA VAL A 26 -5.23 7.12 2.16
C VAL A 26 -6.62 7.74 1.97
N ALA A 27 -7.54 7.60 2.93
CA ALA A 27 -8.89 8.14 2.83
C ALA A 27 -8.94 9.67 2.83
N MET A 28 -7.96 10.33 3.45
CA MET A 28 -7.82 11.79 3.42
C MET A 28 -7.30 12.34 2.08
N LEU A 29 -6.79 11.47 1.20
CA LEU A 29 -6.21 11.84 -0.08
C LEU A 29 -7.20 11.62 -1.25
N GLN A 30 -6.99 12.38 -2.33
CA GLN A 30 -7.85 12.31 -3.50
C GLN A 30 -7.60 11.07 -4.35
N THR A 31 -8.66 10.63 -5.05
CA THR A 31 -8.60 9.56 -6.04
C THR A 31 -8.67 10.17 -7.43
N TYR A 32 -7.67 9.89 -8.26
CA TYR A 32 -7.64 10.32 -9.65
C TYR A 32 -7.86 9.12 -10.57
N LEU A 33 -8.68 9.31 -11.60
CA LEU A 33 -9.03 8.29 -12.59
C LEU A 33 -8.57 8.73 -13.98
N ASP A 34 -8.31 7.76 -14.85
CA ASP A 34 -7.88 7.95 -16.24
C ASP A 34 -6.69 8.92 -16.38
N VAL A 35 -5.72 8.82 -15.46
CA VAL A 35 -4.51 9.64 -15.49
C VAL A 35 -3.56 9.11 -16.56
N ASP A 36 -3.12 10.00 -17.45
CA ASP A 36 -2.06 9.70 -18.41
C ASP A 36 -0.69 10.03 -17.80
N PRO A 37 0.18 9.04 -17.56
CA PRO A 37 1.48 9.27 -16.92
C PRO A 37 2.46 10.10 -17.77
N VAL A 38 2.24 10.22 -19.09
CA VAL A 38 3.09 11.00 -19.99
C VAL A 38 2.73 12.49 -19.95
N ASN A 39 1.43 12.79 -19.90
CA ASN A 39 0.91 14.15 -19.94
C ASN A 39 0.73 14.76 -18.55
N ALA A 40 0.37 13.95 -17.54
CA ALA A 40 0.22 14.41 -16.17
C ALA A 40 1.58 14.67 -15.52
N ARG A 41 1.60 15.61 -14.58
CA ARG A 41 2.78 15.96 -13.79
C ARG A 41 2.53 15.66 -12.33
N GLY A 42 3.59 15.26 -11.62
CA GLY A 42 3.50 14.97 -10.19
C GLY A 42 3.10 16.20 -9.36
N GLU A 43 3.47 17.40 -9.81
CA GLU A 43 3.14 18.67 -9.15
C GLU A 43 1.62 18.90 -9.02
N HIS A 44 0.83 18.47 -10.00
CA HIS A 44 -0.62 18.65 -10.00
C HIS A 44 -1.36 17.58 -9.19
N LEU A 45 -0.67 16.48 -8.84
CA LEU A 45 -1.23 15.31 -8.16
C LEU A 45 -0.57 15.09 -6.79
N MET A 46 -0.10 16.16 -6.15
CA MET A 46 0.57 16.09 -4.85
C MET A 46 -0.35 15.61 -3.72
N ASP A 47 -1.67 15.71 -3.85
CA ASP A 47 -2.70 15.21 -2.92
C ASP A 47 -3.33 13.89 -3.37
N ALA A 48 -2.83 13.27 -4.44
CA ALA A 48 -3.32 11.98 -4.91
C ALA A 48 -2.88 10.87 -3.96
N GLY A 49 -3.84 10.11 -3.42
CA GLY A 49 -3.58 8.90 -2.64
C GLY A 49 -3.77 7.63 -3.46
N ARG A 50 -4.69 7.67 -4.43
CA ARG A 50 -4.98 6.59 -5.36
C ARG A 50 -4.99 7.15 -6.77
N ILE A 51 -4.26 6.50 -7.67
CA ILE A 51 -4.23 6.88 -9.07
C ILE A 51 -4.60 5.65 -9.89
N VAL A 52 -5.63 5.78 -10.71
CA VAL A 52 -5.96 4.81 -11.75
C VAL A 52 -5.52 5.44 -13.07
N PHE A 53 -4.51 4.84 -13.68
CA PHE A 53 -3.97 5.30 -14.95
C PHE A 53 -4.84 4.85 -16.12
N THR A 54 -4.60 5.40 -17.30
CA THR A 54 -5.25 4.92 -18.52
C THR A 54 -4.88 3.46 -18.81
N LYS A 55 -5.73 2.73 -19.54
CA LYS A 55 -5.49 1.31 -19.90
C LYS A 55 -4.25 1.09 -20.79
N ALA A 56 -3.73 2.14 -21.41
CA ALA A 56 -2.50 2.09 -22.19
C ALA A 56 -1.24 2.20 -21.31
N SER A 57 -1.41 2.46 -20.02
CA SER A 57 -0.32 2.64 -19.08
C SER A 57 0.27 1.31 -18.64
N HIS A 58 1.60 1.24 -18.59
CA HIS A 58 2.35 0.06 -18.20
C HIS A 58 3.64 0.45 -17.48
N LEU A 59 4.25 -0.53 -16.84
CA LEU A 59 5.57 -0.37 -16.25
C LEU A 59 6.65 -0.53 -17.32
N ASP A 60 7.55 0.44 -17.43
CA ASP A 60 8.75 0.25 -18.23
C ASP A 60 9.85 -0.42 -17.40
N ILE A 61 9.86 -1.74 -17.48
CA ILE A 61 10.83 -2.59 -16.78
C ILE A 61 12.27 -2.32 -17.26
N LYS A 62 12.48 -1.91 -18.52
CA LYS A 62 13.83 -1.70 -19.07
C LYS A 62 14.54 -0.52 -18.40
N HIS A 63 13.78 0.48 -17.97
CA HIS A 63 14.26 1.67 -17.28
C HIS A 63 14.07 1.60 -15.75
N SER A 64 13.86 0.39 -15.22
CA SER A 64 13.85 0.15 -13.78
C SER A 64 15.25 0.24 -13.16
N MET A 65 15.31 0.62 -11.89
CA MET A 65 16.54 0.72 -11.11
C MET A 65 16.32 0.25 -9.68
N GLY A 66 17.37 -0.25 -9.04
CA GLY A 66 17.36 -0.63 -7.63
C GLY A 66 18.43 0.13 -6.85
N PHE A 67 18.09 0.57 -5.64
CA PHE A 67 19.05 1.07 -4.66
C PHE A 67 19.19 0.06 -3.53
N MET A 68 20.40 -0.32 -3.16
CA MET A 68 20.62 -1.30 -2.10
C MET A 68 21.07 -0.62 -0.82
N ASP A 69 20.27 -0.74 0.24
CA ASP A 69 20.60 -0.35 1.61
C ASP A 69 19.86 -1.26 2.60
N THR A 70 20.58 -2.22 3.19
CA THR A 70 20.05 -3.37 3.97
C THR A 70 19.07 -4.24 3.16
N ASP A 71 17.99 -3.64 2.66
CA ASP A 71 17.06 -4.12 1.65
C ASP A 71 17.36 -3.52 0.27
N VAL A 72 16.78 -4.11 -0.77
CA VAL A 72 16.82 -3.58 -2.15
C VAL A 72 15.55 -2.78 -2.43
N TRP A 73 15.70 -1.48 -2.66
CA TRP A 73 14.65 -0.52 -2.98
C TRP A 73 14.49 -0.41 -4.49
N CYS A 74 13.42 -0.98 -5.03
CA CYS A 74 13.19 -1.12 -6.46
C CYS A 74 12.24 -0.04 -6.96
N VAL A 75 12.56 0.58 -8.08
CA VAL A 75 11.72 1.56 -8.76
C VAL A 75 11.59 1.25 -10.25
N ALA A 76 10.40 1.42 -10.80
CA ALA A 76 10.14 1.32 -12.23
C ALA A 76 9.28 2.50 -12.69
N PRO A 77 9.63 3.19 -13.78
CA PRO A 77 8.83 4.27 -14.31
C PRO A 77 7.51 3.76 -14.90
N VAL A 78 6.43 4.50 -14.67
CA VAL A 78 5.13 4.26 -15.33
C VAL A 78 5.09 5.09 -16.60
N THR A 79 4.83 4.45 -17.75
CA THR A 79 4.68 5.12 -19.04
C THR A 79 3.48 4.55 -19.79
N THR A 80 3.21 5.02 -21.01
CA THR A 80 2.19 4.48 -21.90
C THR A 80 2.80 3.75 -23.08
N LEU A 81 2.10 2.74 -23.61
CA LEU A 81 2.41 2.17 -24.92
C LEU A 81 1.91 3.12 -26.02
N ASP A 82 2.77 3.39 -27.01
CA ASP A 82 2.35 4.04 -28.24
C ASP A 82 1.48 3.09 -29.09
N LEU A 83 0.80 3.65 -30.10
CA LEU A 83 -0.08 2.92 -31.03
C LEU A 83 0.60 1.73 -31.72
N ASP A 84 1.92 1.78 -31.88
CA ASP A 84 2.75 0.72 -32.46
C ASP A 84 3.19 -0.36 -31.43
N GLY A 85 2.71 -0.27 -30.18
CA GLY A 85 3.06 -1.18 -29.09
C GLY A 85 4.47 -1.00 -28.56
N ASN A 86 5.15 0.10 -28.93
CA ASN A 86 6.47 0.42 -28.42
C ASN A 86 6.36 1.26 -27.13
N SER A 87 7.22 0.98 -26.17
CA SER A 87 7.34 1.80 -24.96
C SER A 87 8.18 3.03 -25.27
N THR A 88 7.57 4.20 -25.37
CA THR A 88 8.30 5.46 -25.37
C THR A 88 8.32 5.99 -23.96
N VAL A 89 9.53 6.10 -23.38
CA VAL A 89 9.69 6.81 -22.11
C VAL A 89 9.75 8.28 -22.44
N PRO A 90 8.86 9.11 -21.88
CA PRO A 90 8.96 10.55 -22.05
C PRO A 90 10.25 11.07 -21.41
N ALA A 91 10.76 12.19 -21.91
CA ALA A 91 11.96 12.82 -21.35
C ALA A 91 11.79 13.19 -19.87
N VAL A 92 10.55 13.38 -19.41
CA VAL A 92 10.20 13.75 -18.03
C VAL A 92 9.26 12.69 -17.46
N VAL A 93 9.65 12.06 -16.35
CA VAL A 93 8.89 10.98 -15.69
C VAL A 93 8.70 11.29 -14.21
N ASP A 94 7.45 11.48 -13.79
CA ASP A 94 7.10 11.77 -12.41
C ASP A 94 6.47 10.58 -11.68
N PHE A 95 5.94 9.57 -12.38
CA PHE A 95 5.25 8.44 -11.76
C PHE A 95 6.13 7.19 -11.70
N TRP A 96 6.27 6.65 -10.50
CA TRP A 96 7.18 5.53 -10.22
C TRP A 96 6.46 4.44 -9.44
N ALA A 97 6.45 3.24 -10.01
CA ALA A 97 6.08 2.04 -9.29
C ALA A 97 7.23 1.59 -8.38
N ILE A 98 6.91 1.20 -7.15
CA ILE A 98 7.90 0.91 -6.13
C ILE A 98 7.69 -0.45 -5.46
N GLY A 99 8.77 -0.95 -4.85
CA GLY A 99 8.69 -1.90 -3.74
C GLY A 99 10.06 -2.44 -3.31
N LYS A 100 10.04 -3.38 -2.36
CA LYS A 100 11.25 -3.88 -1.69
C LYS A 100 11.57 -5.31 -2.12
N ASN A 101 12.85 -5.61 -2.28
CA ASN A 101 13.41 -6.96 -2.46
C ASN A 101 12.80 -7.75 -3.64
N CYS A 102 12.41 -7.06 -4.72
CA CYS A 102 11.74 -7.64 -5.89
C CYS A 102 12.45 -7.33 -7.22
N CYS A 103 13.70 -6.86 -7.14
CA CYS A 103 14.57 -6.57 -8.28
C CYS A 103 15.97 -7.14 -8.04
N ALA A 104 16.72 -7.35 -9.12
CA ALA A 104 18.07 -7.92 -9.08
C ALA A 104 19.12 -6.93 -8.55
N GLY A 105 19.03 -6.60 -7.25
CA GLY A 105 19.96 -5.69 -6.59
C GLY A 105 19.95 -4.29 -7.20
N SER A 106 21.14 -3.70 -7.38
CA SER A 106 21.30 -2.39 -8.02
C SER A 106 21.39 -2.44 -9.54
N ALA A 107 21.31 -3.64 -10.14
CA ALA A 107 21.27 -3.75 -11.59
C ALA A 107 19.85 -3.42 -12.07
N GLY A 108 19.72 -2.37 -12.88
CA GLY A 108 18.46 -2.03 -13.52
C GLY A 108 17.97 -3.10 -14.50
N GLY A 109 16.69 -3.05 -14.87
CA GLY A 109 16.12 -3.90 -15.92
C GLY A 109 15.35 -5.14 -15.45
N ASP A 110 15.20 -5.36 -14.15
CA ASP A 110 14.43 -6.49 -13.58
C ASP A 110 13.56 -6.00 -12.42
N PHE A 111 12.34 -5.56 -12.71
CA PHE A 111 11.36 -5.12 -11.71
C PHE A 111 10.19 -6.11 -11.65
N ARG A 112 9.92 -6.67 -10.46
CA ARG A 112 8.88 -7.69 -10.25
C ARG A 112 7.99 -7.42 -9.04
N CYS A 113 7.86 -6.16 -8.62
CA CYS A 113 7.02 -5.79 -7.49
C CYS A 113 5.55 -5.62 -7.88
N GLY A 114 4.65 -5.95 -6.93
CA GLY A 114 3.21 -5.83 -7.12
C GLY A 114 2.71 -6.66 -8.30
N SER A 115 1.67 -6.18 -8.97
CA SER A 115 1.05 -6.87 -10.10
C SER A 115 1.77 -6.59 -11.44
N TRP A 116 3.11 -6.60 -11.44
CA TRP A 116 3.95 -6.25 -12.60
C TRP A 116 3.64 -7.04 -13.88
N SER A 117 3.26 -8.32 -13.74
CA SER A 117 2.96 -9.21 -14.85
C SER A 117 1.50 -9.17 -15.30
N ASP A 118 0.63 -8.51 -14.53
CA ASP A 118 -0.79 -8.43 -14.84
C ASP A 118 -1.05 -7.29 -15.83
N ARG A 119 -1.65 -7.62 -16.97
CA ARG A 119 -2.01 -6.62 -18.00
C ARG A 119 -3.18 -5.74 -17.58
N PHE A 120 -3.94 -6.15 -16.57
CA PHE A 120 -5.01 -5.35 -16.00
C PHE A 120 -4.52 -4.48 -14.85
N ALA A 121 -3.25 -4.56 -14.45
CA ALA A 121 -2.68 -3.65 -13.48
C ALA A 121 -2.40 -2.30 -14.12
N HIS A 122 -3.20 -1.28 -13.77
CA HIS A 122 -3.04 0.11 -14.19
C HIS A 122 -3.33 1.07 -13.03
N GLY A 123 -3.26 0.59 -11.79
CA GLY A 123 -3.50 1.37 -10.59
C GLY A 123 -2.24 1.51 -9.73
N GLY A 124 -2.18 2.62 -9.00
CA GLY A 124 -1.13 2.92 -8.05
C GLY A 124 -1.72 3.40 -6.73
N LEU A 125 -1.29 2.78 -5.63
CA LEU A 125 -1.54 3.26 -4.28
C LEU A 125 -0.31 4.02 -3.77
N ARG A 126 -0.48 5.26 -3.30
CA ARG A 126 0.65 6.09 -2.90
C ARG A 126 1.40 5.55 -1.68
N LEU A 127 2.73 5.64 -1.74
CA LEU A 127 3.59 5.48 -0.58
C LEU A 127 3.39 6.65 0.39
N LEU A 128 2.86 6.35 1.57
CA LEU A 128 2.69 7.33 2.64
C LEU A 128 3.81 7.28 3.68
N ASP A 129 4.52 6.16 3.76
CA ASP A 129 5.65 6.00 4.69
C ASP A 129 6.78 6.99 4.36
N GLU A 130 7.00 7.92 5.29
CA GLU A 130 8.02 8.96 5.17
C GLU A 130 9.43 8.42 5.43
N ALA A 131 9.58 7.31 6.16
CA ALA A 131 10.86 6.70 6.42
C ALA A 131 11.41 5.99 5.17
N GLU A 132 10.52 5.42 4.34
CA GLU A 132 10.92 4.71 3.11
C GLU A 132 11.17 5.65 1.92
N ARG A 133 10.44 6.77 1.87
CA ARG A 133 10.45 7.72 0.75
C ARG A 133 11.86 8.18 0.32
N PRO A 134 12.82 8.49 1.22
CA PRO A 134 14.17 8.89 0.82
C PRO A 134 14.91 7.81 0.06
N PHE A 135 14.72 6.53 0.40
CA PHE A 135 15.42 5.42 -0.25
C PHE A 135 14.93 5.19 -1.68
N TYR A 136 13.63 5.26 -1.92
CA TYR A 136 13.09 5.24 -3.29
C TYR A 136 13.55 6.46 -4.09
N ARG A 137 13.71 7.63 -3.45
CA ARG A 137 14.27 8.81 -4.13
C ARG A 137 15.71 8.60 -4.57
N LEU A 138 16.54 7.91 -3.77
CA LEU A 138 17.91 7.55 -4.18
C LEU A 138 17.90 6.59 -5.38
N ALA A 139 17.00 5.60 -5.39
CA ALA A 139 16.84 4.70 -6.54
C ALA A 139 16.41 5.45 -7.81
N VAL A 140 15.49 6.43 -7.69
CA VAL A 140 15.09 7.29 -8.81
C VAL A 140 16.23 8.18 -9.29
N GLN A 141 17.04 8.75 -8.40
CA GLN A 141 18.22 9.53 -8.78
C GLN A 141 19.24 8.68 -9.55
N GLN A 142 19.41 7.40 -9.18
CA GLN A 142 20.24 6.48 -9.94
C GLN A 142 19.67 6.19 -11.34
N ALA A 143 18.34 6.00 -11.44
CA ALA A 143 17.67 5.81 -12.73
C ALA A 143 17.80 7.06 -13.62
N GLU A 144 17.62 8.25 -13.04
CA GLU A 144 17.75 9.54 -13.72
C GLU A 144 19.14 9.68 -14.36
N ALA A 145 20.20 9.38 -13.60
CA ALA A 145 21.57 9.43 -14.08
C ALA A 145 21.89 8.34 -15.12
N ALA A 146 21.40 7.11 -14.91
CA ALA A 146 21.70 5.98 -15.79
C ALA A 146 21.01 6.10 -17.16
N PHE A 147 19.75 6.56 -17.17
CA PHE A 147 18.90 6.56 -18.35
C PHE A 147 18.68 7.95 -18.94
N LYS A 148 19.29 9.00 -18.36
CA LYS A 148 19.16 10.40 -18.79
C LYS A 148 17.70 10.88 -18.83
N LEU A 149 16.93 10.44 -17.85
CA LEU A 149 15.57 10.90 -17.64
C LEU A 149 15.60 12.24 -16.90
N GLN A 150 14.49 12.97 -16.88
CA GLN A 150 14.29 14.12 -15.99
C GLN A 150 13.16 13.80 -15.01
N VAL A 151 13.40 14.05 -13.74
CA VAL A 151 12.40 13.82 -12.69
C VAL A 151 12.16 15.13 -11.94
N LEU A 152 10.97 15.72 -12.09
CA LEU A 152 10.64 16.98 -11.44
C LEU A 152 10.06 16.73 -10.05
N HIS A 153 8.96 15.95 -10.00
CA HIS A 153 8.24 15.68 -8.75
C HIS A 153 7.83 14.21 -8.67
N PRO A 154 8.71 13.33 -8.15
CA PRO A 154 8.44 11.90 -8.15
C PRO A 154 7.31 11.53 -7.18
N ILE A 155 6.29 10.87 -7.71
CA ILE A 155 5.21 10.22 -6.96
C ILE A 155 5.49 8.72 -6.95
N PHE A 156 5.59 8.17 -5.73
CA PHE A 156 5.84 6.75 -5.49
C PHE A 156 4.55 5.99 -5.25
N LEU A 157 4.36 4.89 -5.99
CA LEU A 157 3.13 4.11 -6.02
C LEU A 157 3.41 2.61 -5.88
N HIS A 158 2.66 1.92 -5.04
CA HIS A 158 2.54 0.46 -5.10
C HIS A 158 1.65 0.08 -6.27
N TRP A 159 2.20 -0.72 -7.20
CA TRP A 159 1.53 -1.08 -8.45
C TRP A 159 0.55 -2.23 -8.27
N MET A 160 -0.72 -2.00 -8.62
CA MET A 160 -1.80 -2.96 -8.41
C MET A 160 -2.98 -2.73 -9.37
N PRO A 161 -3.85 -3.72 -9.61
CA PRO A 161 -5.01 -3.56 -10.48
C PRO A 161 -6.06 -2.62 -9.90
N GLU A 162 -6.40 -2.77 -8.63
CA GLU A 162 -7.53 -2.06 -8.03
C GLU A 162 -7.13 -1.39 -6.71
N PRO A 163 -6.57 -0.17 -6.73
CA PRO A 163 -6.13 0.54 -5.52
C PRO A 163 -7.30 0.98 -4.64
N VAL A 164 -8.51 1.09 -5.21
CA VAL A 164 -9.72 1.43 -4.45
C VAL A 164 -10.18 0.25 -3.60
N GLU A 165 -10.16 -0.97 -4.15
CA GLU A 165 -10.55 -2.18 -3.41
C GLU A 165 -9.58 -2.45 -2.26
N GLU A 166 -8.27 -2.29 -2.48
CA GLU A 166 -7.27 -2.48 -1.43
C GLU A 166 -7.53 -1.60 -0.21
N VAL A 167 -7.88 -0.33 -0.43
CA VAL A 167 -8.18 0.60 0.66
C VAL A 167 -9.45 0.20 1.42
N GLU A 168 -10.48 -0.26 0.72
CA GLU A 168 -11.68 -0.80 1.36
C GLU A 168 -11.41 -2.12 2.09
N ALA A 169 -10.43 -2.91 1.65
CA ALA A 169 -10.00 -4.13 2.34
C ALA A 169 -9.42 -3.82 3.72
N TYR A 170 -8.61 -2.77 3.88
CA TYR A 170 -8.11 -2.31 5.18
C TYR A 170 -9.26 -1.95 6.13
N LYS A 171 -10.22 -1.15 5.66
CA LYS A 171 -11.42 -0.80 6.44
C LYS A 171 -12.21 -2.04 6.85
N LYS A 172 -12.46 -2.95 5.91
CA LYS A 172 -13.20 -4.19 6.17
C LYS A 172 -12.46 -5.10 7.15
N GLY A 173 -11.14 -5.19 7.04
CA GLY A 173 -10.26 -5.89 7.97
C GLY A 173 -10.39 -5.34 9.40
N GLY A 174 -10.32 -4.01 9.55
CA GLY A 174 -10.48 -3.34 10.83
C GLY A 174 -11.84 -3.59 11.49
N HIS A 175 -12.92 -3.54 10.71
CA HIS A 175 -14.27 -3.83 11.19
C HIS A 175 -14.44 -5.30 11.55
N ARG A 176 -13.91 -6.21 10.74
CA ARG A 176 -13.96 -7.65 10.99
C ARG A 176 -13.21 -8.01 12.27
N PHE A 177 -12.01 -7.45 12.47
CA PHE A 177 -11.24 -7.66 13.70
C PHE A 177 -12.02 -7.18 14.92
N PHE A 178 -12.58 -5.97 14.86
CA PHE A 178 -13.40 -5.43 15.94
C PHE A 178 -14.62 -6.31 16.25
N GLN A 179 -15.36 -6.74 15.22
CA GLN A 179 -16.52 -7.62 15.39
C GLN A 179 -16.15 -8.95 16.06
N ILE A 180 -15.06 -9.58 15.60
CA ILE A 180 -14.56 -10.84 16.20
C ILE A 180 -14.12 -10.61 17.65
N ALA A 181 -13.40 -9.52 17.94
CA ALA A 181 -12.96 -9.19 19.29
C ALA A 181 -14.16 -9.00 20.24
N VAL A 182 -15.17 -8.23 19.84
CA VAL A 182 -16.38 -8.01 20.65
C VAL A 182 -17.15 -9.31 20.88
N MET A 183 -17.35 -10.12 19.84
CA MET A 183 -18.05 -11.40 19.95
C MET A 183 -17.29 -12.39 20.85
N SER A 184 -15.96 -12.44 20.73
CA SER A 184 -15.12 -13.31 21.58
C SER A 184 -15.20 -12.90 23.05
N TYR A 185 -15.17 -11.61 23.36
CA TYR A 185 -15.30 -11.10 24.72
C TYR A 185 -16.70 -11.37 25.28
N PHE A 186 -17.74 -11.18 24.47
CA PHE A 186 -19.12 -11.48 24.86
C PHE A 186 -19.30 -12.95 25.23
N LEU A 187 -18.82 -13.88 24.38
CA LEU A 187 -18.90 -15.31 24.64
C LEU A 187 -18.10 -15.71 25.90
N PHE A 188 -16.93 -15.12 26.11
CA PHE A 188 -16.14 -15.33 27.32
C PHE A 188 -16.85 -14.85 28.59
N GLN A 189 -17.48 -13.67 28.56
CA GLN A 189 -18.26 -13.18 29.70
C GLN A 189 -19.49 -14.05 29.96
N PHE A 190 -20.17 -14.50 28.90
CA PHE A 190 -21.33 -15.37 29.02
C PHE A 190 -20.98 -16.70 29.71
N THR A 191 -19.86 -17.35 29.34
CA THR A 191 -19.44 -18.62 29.95
C THR A 191 -19.02 -18.44 31.41
N LEU A 192 -18.34 -17.34 31.75
CA LEU A 192 -17.96 -17.03 33.14
C LEU A 192 -19.18 -16.80 34.03
N VAL A 193 -20.15 -16.01 33.57
CA VAL A 193 -21.39 -15.76 34.32
C VAL A 193 -22.19 -17.06 34.48
N PHE A 194 -22.31 -17.86 33.42
CA PHE A 194 -22.99 -19.14 33.48
C PHE A 194 -22.35 -20.10 34.50
N ALA A 195 -21.02 -20.21 34.48
CA ALA A 195 -20.27 -21.02 35.44
C ALA A 195 -20.42 -20.53 36.89
N ALA A 196 -20.39 -19.21 37.11
CA ALA A 196 -20.57 -18.62 38.43
C ALA A 196 -21.98 -18.88 38.99
N VAL A 197 -23.02 -18.72 38.17
CA VAL A 197 -24.41 -19.01 38.56
C VAL A 197 -24.58 -20.49 38.90
N PHE A 198 -24.03 -21.39 38.09
CA PHE A 198 -24.09 -22.82 38.35
C PHE A 198 -23.38 -23.20 39.66
N PHE A 199 -22.21 -22.60 39.93
CA PHE A 199 -21.46 -22.83 41.16
C PHE A 199 -22.21 -22.35 42.41
N VAL A 200 -22.75 -21.13 42.36
CA VAL A 200 -23.51 -20.55 43.49
C VAL A 200 -24.76 -21.38 43.79
N ASN A 201 -25.51 -21.79 42.76
CA ASN A 201 -26.70 -22.63 42.95
C ASN A 201 -26.35 -23.99 43.57
N LYS A 202 -25.20 -24.59 43.21
CA LYS A 202 -24.76 -25.85 43.82
C LYS A 202 -24.35 -25.68 45.28
N VAL A 203 -23.70 -24.58 45.63
CA VAL A 203 -23.28 -24.29 47.02
C VAL A 203 -24.48 -23.97 47.90
N ALA A 204 -25.51 -23.28 47.38
CA ALA A 204 -26.72 -22.95 48.13
C ALA A 204 -27.62 -24.17 48.45
N GLN A 205 -27.36 -25.34 47.87
CA GLN A 205 -28.09 -26.59 48.15
C GLN A 205 -27.44 -27.46 49.25
N TRP A 206 -26.31 -27.02 49.82
CA TRP A 206 -25.66 -27.61 50.99
C TRP A 206 -25.91 -26.75 52.22
#